data_AF-A0A447L1H7-F1
#
_entry.id   AF-A0A447L1H7-F1
#
_cell.length_a   1.000
_cell.length_b   1.000
_cell.length_c   1.000
_cell.angle_alpha   90.00
_cell.angle_beta   90.00
_cell.angle_gamma   90.00
#
_symmetry.space_group_name_H-M   'P 1'
#
loop_
_entity.id
_entity.type
_entity.pdbx_description
1 polymer ?
#
loop_
_entity_poly.entity_id
_entity_poly.type
_entity_poly.pdbx_seq_one_letter_code
_entity_poly.pdbx_strand_id
1 'polypeptide(L)' 'MESLIGQPFSMTHASIPLEQRLKSGITPQLLRLSVGIEDADDLIADLQQALEE' A
#
# COMPACT_ATOMS: atom_id res chain seq x y z
N MET A 1 -11.06 -14.10 3.88
CA MET A 1 -10.84 -12.73 3.38
C MET A 1 -9.35 -12.52 3.37
N GLU A 2 -8.81 -11.84 2.37
CA GLU A 2 -7.36 -11.74 2.12
C GLU A 2 -6.89 -10.28 2.24
N SER A 3 -5.68 -10.09 2.74
CA SER A 3 -4.99 -8.81 2.78
C SER A 3 -4.55 -8.38 1.38
N LEU A 4 -4.56 -7.07 1.13
CA LEU A 4 -4.19 -6.50 -0.17
C LEU A 4 -3.25 -5.32 0.01
N ILE A 5 -2.20 -5.28 -0.81
CA ILE A 5 -1.31 -4.12 -0.94
C ILE A 5 -1.46 -3.49 -2.32
N GLY A 6 -1.31 -2.16 -2.40
CA GLY A 6 -1.28 -1.46 -3.68
C GLY A 6 -0.56 -0.13 -3.58
N GLN A 7 -0.04 0.35 -4.71
CA GLN A 7 0.57 1.66 -4.84
C GLN A 7 -0.44 2.64 -5.44
N PRO A 8 -1.13 3.50 -4.65
CA PRO A 8 -2.22 4.32 -5.16
C PRO A 8 -1.78 5.27 -6.27
N PHE A 9 -0.54 5.76 -6.20
CA PHE A 9 0.02 6.70 -7.17
C PHE A 9 0.03 6.18 -8.60
N SER A 10 0.36 4.90 -8.82
CA SER A 10 0.45 4.27 -10.15
C SER A 10 -0.77 3.42 -10.51
N MET A 11 -1.60 3.08 -9.53
CA MET A 11 -2.76 2.20 -9.70
C MET A 11 -4.06 3.00 -9.61
N THR A 12 -4.73 2.94 -8.45
CA THR A 12 -6.10 3.42 -8.26
C THR A 12 -6.28 4.93 -8.46
N HIS A 13 -5.23 5.73 -8.28
CA HIS A 13 -5.27 7.19 -8.42
C HIS A 13 -4.45 7.69 -9.63
N ALA A 14 -4.01 6.80 -10.52
CA ALA A 14 -3.17 7.15 -11.65
C ALA A 14 -3.79 8.19 -12.61
N SER A 15 -5.12 8.20 -12.72
CA SER A 15 -5.87 9.14 -13.56
C SER A 15 -5.96 10.56 -12.99
N ILE A 16 -5.61 10.77 -11.72
CA ILE A 16 -5.62 12.08 -11.08
C ILE A 16 -4.38 12.87 -11.55
N PRO A 17 -4.51 14.17 -11.89
CA PRO A 17 -3.36 15.02 -12.22
C PRO A 17 -2.26 14.96 -11.15
N LEU A 18 -0.99 14.95 -11.56
CA LEU A 18 0.16 14.80 -10.67
C LEU A 18 0.13 15.80 -9.51
N GLU A 19 -0.14 17.07 -9.81
CA GLU A 19 -0.18 18.14 -8.81
C GLU A 19 -1.24 17.88 -7.73
N GLN A 20 -2.43 17.39 -8.13
CA GLN A 20 -3.50 17.06 -7.20
C GLN A 20 -3.17 15.83 -6.35
N ARG A 21 -2.54 14.80 -6.95
CA ARG A 21 -2.05 13.63 -6.19
C ARG A 21 -1.09 14.05 -5.09
N LEU A 22 -0.07 14.83 -5.44
CA LEU A 22 0.96 15.28 -4.51
C LEU A 22 0.38 16.18 -3.41
N LYS A 23 -0.54 17.08 -3.75
CA LYS A 23 -1.26 17.92 -2.78
C LYS A 23 -2.07 17.11 -1.77
N SER A 24 -2.63 15.97 -2.18
CA SER A 24 -3.38 15.06 -1.31
C SER A 24 -2.49 14.04 -0.56
N GLY A 25 -1.16 14.18 -0.63
CA GLY A 25 -0.22 13.27 0.03
C GLY A 25 -0.03 11.93 -0.69
N ILE A 26 -0.56 11.76 -1.90
CA ILE A 26 -0.35 10.57 -2.73
C ILE A 26 0.99 10.72 -3.43
N THR A 27 2.04 10.23 -2.79
CA THR A 27 3.42 10.24 -3.32
C THR A 27 3.73 8.93 -4.06
N PRO A 28 4.75 8.90 -4.94
CA PRO A 28 5.15 7.66 -5.61
C PRO A 28 5.61 6.56 -4.64
N GLN A 29 6.08 6.91 -3.44
CA GLN A 29 6.51 5.96 -2.41
C GLN A 29 5.37 5.45 -1.52
N LEU A 30 4.15 5.99 -1.67
CA LEU A 30 3.02 5.61 -0.83
C LEU A 30 2.55 4.18 -1.18
N LEU A 31 2.60 3.31 -0.18
CA LEU A 31 1.97 1.99 -0.19
C LEU A 31 0.71 2.03 0.69
N ARG A 32 -0.37 1.39 0.22
CA ARG A 32 -1.62 1.23 0.97
C ARG A 32 -1.82 -0.24 1.27
N LEU A 33 -1.94 -0.56 2.56
CA LEU A 33 -2.29 -1.91 3.04
C LEU A 33 -3.75 -1.95 3.49
N SER A 34 -4.51 -2.88 2.93
CA SER A 34 -5.83 -3.28 3.39
C SER A 34 -5.67 -4.59 4.15
N VAL A 35 -5.67 -4.52 5.47
CA VAL A 35 -5.48 -5.67 6.36
C VAL A 35 -6.76 -6.51 6.38
N GLY A 36 -6.63 -7.81 6.10
CA GLY A 36 -7.72 -8.77 6.15
C GLY A 36 -7.96 -9.30 7.56
N ILE A 37 -8.33 -10.58 7.68
CA ILE A 37 -8.68 -11.26 8.94
C ILE A 37 -7.81 -12.49 9.21
N GLU A 38 -6.67 -12.58 8.53
CA GLU A 38 -5.65 -13.60 8.74
C GLU A 38 -5.02 -13.48 10.14
N ASP A 39 -4.19 -14.47 10.49
CA ASP A 39 -3.45 -14.44 11.74
C ASP A 39 -2.49 -13.23 11.77
N ALA A 40 -2.46 -12.53 12.90
CA ALA A 40 -1.67 -11.32 13.05
C ALA A 40 -0.16 -11.62 13.01
N ASP A 41 0.28 -12.75 13.56
CA ASP A 41 1.70 -13.11 13.60
C ASP A 41 2.20 -13.47 12.20
N ASP A 42 1.38 -14.16 11.40
CA ASP A 42 1.68 -14.47 9.99
C ASP A 42 1.83 -13.19 9.16
N LEU A 43 0.90 -12.23 9.32
CA LEU A 43 0.96 -10.95 8.60
C LEU A 43 2.19 -10.12 8.99
N ILE A 44 2.55 -10.11 10.27
CA ILE A 44 3.73 -9.40 10.76
C ILE A 44 5.00 -10.05 10.19
N ALA A 45 5.10 -11.37 10.21
CA ALA A 45 6.25 -12.09 9.69
C ALA A 45 6.45 -11.85 8.19
N ASP A 46 5.37 -11.86 7.40
CA ASP A 46 5.40 -11.59 5.95
C ASP A 46 5.89 -10.16 5.66
N LEU A 47 5.37 -9.17 6.39
CA LEU A 47 5.81 -7.77 6.27
C LEU A 47 7.26 -7.56 6.72
N GLN A 48 7.70 -8.24 7.78
CA GLN A 48 9.09 -8.15 8.26
C GLN A 48 10.05 -8.71 7.21
N GLN A 49 9.76 -9.89 6.66
CA GLN A 49 10.56 -10.48 5.59
C GLN A 49 10.69 -9.51 4.41
N ALA A 50 9.57 -8.96 3.92
CA ALA A 50 9.56 -8.07 2.76
C ALA A 50 10.30 -6.73 2.99
N LEU A 51 10.45 -6.28 4.25
CA LEU A 51 11.18 -5.04 4.59
C LEU A 51 12.67 -5.26 4.81
N GLU A 52 13.10 -6.50 5.06
CA GLU A 52 14.50 -6.87 5.27
C GLU A 52 15.22 -7.33 3.99
N GLU A 53 14.47 -7.63 2.91
CA GLU A 53 14.99 -7.93 1.55
C GLU A 53 15.52 -6.70 0.80
#